data_AF-A0A661P7Z9-F1
#
_entry.id   AF-A0A661P7Z9-F1
#
_cell.length_a   1.000
_cell.length_b   1.000
_cell.length_c   1.000
_cell.angle_alpha   90.00
_cell.angle_beta   90.00
_cell.angle_gamma   90.00
#
_symmetry.space_group_name_H-M   'P 1'
#
loop_
_entity.id
_entity.type
_entity.pdbx_description
1 polymer ?
#
loop_
_entity_poly.entity_id
_entity_poly.type
_entity_poly.pdbx_seq_one_letter_code
_entity_poly.pdbx_strand_id
1 'polypeptide(L)'
;VYLQQEPSRKTLDAMLGFAAGVMIAASFWSLLAPALEMAEGKFLPSWLVVAFGFLCGGGFLRLIDKFLPHLHLNFPISEAEGIKTKLPRSTLMVLAITMHNIPEGLAVGVAFGAVGAGFPEASMAGAVALAIGIGIQNFPEGLAVSVPLRRDGLSRHRSFMLGQFSGLVEVVAGVAGAALVFIAQPILPFSLAFAAGAMIFVVVEEVIPEAQRGGNTDTATFGTMIGFTVMMMLDVALG
;
A
#
# COMPACT_ATOMS: atom_id res chain seq x y z
N VAL A 1 17.61 -6.84 7.89
CA VAL A 1 18.27 -6.65 9.21
C VAL A 1 19.33 -7.72 9.54
N TYR A 2 19.04 -9.01 9.36
CA TYR A 2 19.99 -10.09 9.71
C TYR A 2 20.94 -10.50 8.58
N LEU A 3 20.54 -10.30 7.32
CA LEU A 3 21.26 -10.81 6.14
C LEU A 3 22.19 -9.79 5.45
N GLN A 4 22.05 -8.50 5.74
CA GLN A 4 22.92 -7.44 5.21
C GLN A 4 23.35 -6.49 6.33
N GLN A 5 24.65 -6.16 6.36
CA GLN A 5 25.11 -4.90 6.95
C GLN A 5 24.48 -3.78 6.12
N GLU A 6 23.83 -2.82 6.79
CA GLU A 6 23.02 -1.73 6.24
C GLU A 6 23.01 -1.57 4.70
N PRO A 7 21.89 -1.86 4.01
CA PRO A 7 21.81 -1.71 2.56
C PRO A 7 22.19 -0.28 2.15
N SER A 8 22.87 -0.15 1.01
CA SER A 8 23.24 1.16 0.48
C SER A 8 21.99 2.01 0.24
N ARG A 9 22.09 3.34 0.37
CA ARG A 9 20.94 4.24 0.12
C ARG A 9 20.38 4.03 -1.29
N LYS A 10 21.25 3.85 -2.28
CA LYS A 10 20.86 3.55 -3.67
C LYS A 10 20.05 2.25 -3.79
N THR A 11 20.41 1.21 -3.05
CA THR A 11 19.65 -0.05 -3.02
C THR A 11 18.27 0.17 -2.39
N LEU A 12 18.19 0.93 -1.29
CA LEU A 12 16.93 1.24 -0.64
C LEU A 12 15.99 2.05 -1.55
N ASP A 13 16.53 3.08 -2.20
CA ASP A 13 15.80 3.92 -3.16
C ASP A 13 15.28 3.09 -4.35
N ALA A 14 16.06 2.13 -4.85
CA ALA A 14 15.62 1.20 -5.89
C ALA A 14 14.46 0.30 -5.41
N MET A 15 14.57 -0.23 -4.19
CA MET A 15 13.58 -1.13 -3.59
C MET A 15 12.26 -0.39 -3.31
N LEU A 16 12.31 0.82 -2.77
CA LEU A 16 11.14 1.67 -2.56
C LEU A 16 10.50 2.10 -3.89
N GLY A 17 11.32 2.45 -4.87
CA GLY A 17 10.85 2.69 -6.24
C GLY A 17 10.09 1.48 -6.78
N PHE A 18 10.64 0.27 -6.62
CA PHE A 18 9.97 -0.98 -6.98
C PHE A 18 8.64 -1.16 -6.26
N ALA A 19 8.56 -0.89 -4.96
CA ALA A 19 7.32 -0.98 -4.20
C ALA A 19 6.25 -0.04 -4.73
N ALA A 20 6.59 1.24 -4.95
CA ALA A 20 5.69 2.21 -5.59
C ALA A 20 5.17 1.70 -6.95
N GLY A 21 6.04 1.10 -7.77
CA GLY A 21 5.65 0.52 -9.05
C GLY A 21 4.60 -0.57 -8.92
N VAL A 22 4.81 -1.52 -8.01
CA VAL A 22 3.86 -2.60 -7.72
C VAL A 22 2.52 -2.04 -7.27
N MET A 23 2.51 -1.10 -6.33
CA MET A 23 1.28 -0.51 -5.80
C MET A 23 0.49 0.26 -6.87
N ILE A 24 1.16 1.00 -7.76
CA ILE A 24 0.49 1.71 -8.87
C ILE A 24 -0.18 0.73 -9.81
N ALA A 25 0.53 -0.33 -10.22
CA ALA A 25 -0.02 -1.34 -11.11
C ALA A 25 -1.19 -2.10 -10.43
N ALA A 26 -1.03 -2.53 -9.17
CA ALA A 26 -2.09 -3.19 -8.41
C ALA A 26 -3.34 -2.30 -8.27
N SER A 27 -3.15 -0.99 -8.06
CA SER A 27 -4.25 -0.02 -7.99
C SER A 27 -5.09 0.01 -9.26
N PHE A 28 -4.47 -0.15 -10.44
CA PHE A 28 -5.21 -0.17 -11.69
C PHE A 28 -5.78 -1.55 -12.00
N TRP A 29 -4.92 -2.56 -12.21
CA TRP A 29 -5.35 -3.86 -12.72
C TRP A 29 -6.14 -4.66 -11.68
N SER A 30 -5.71 -4.67 -10.43
CA SER A 30 -6.33 -5.52 -9.42
C SER A 30 -7.50 -4.85 -8.69
N LEU A 31 -7.67 -3.53 -8.83
CA LEU A 31 -8.70 -2.76 -8.11
C LEU A 31 -9.60 -1.94 -9.04
N LEU A 32 -9.06 -0.96 -9.78
CA LEU A 32 -9.89 -0.06 -10.60
C LEU A 32 -10.55 -0.75 -11.80
N ALA A 33 -9.82 -1.62 -12.52
CA ALA A 33 -10.36 -2.34 -13.66
C ALA A 33 -11.53 -3.27 -13.24
N PRO A 34 -11.37 -4.15 -12.24
CA PRO A 34 -12.48 -4.94 -11.69
C PRO A 34 -13.62 -4.06 -11.17
N ALA A 35 -13.32 -2.93 -10.52
CA ALA A 35 -14.37 -2.01 -10.06
C ALA A 35 -15.20 -1.44 -11.22
N LEU A 36 -14.58 -1.13 -12.36
CA LEU A 36 -15.29 -0.64 -13.54
C LEU A 36 -16.20 -1.71 -14.13
N GLU A 37 -15.70 -2.94 -14.27
CA GLU A 37 -16.46 -4.09 -14.79
C GLU A 37 -17.65 -4.42 -13.87
N MET A 38 -17.42 -4.50 -12.55
CA MET A 38 -18.46 -4.78 -11.57
C MET A 38 -19.50 -3.65 -11.44
N ALA A 39 -19.18 -2.44 -11.88
CA ALA A 39 -20.11 -1.30 -11.90
C ALA A 39 -20.86 -1.17 -13.23
N GLU A 40 -20.48 -1.91 -14.26
CA GLU A 40 -21.10 -1.84 -15.58
C GLU A 40 -22.55 -2.34 -15.56
N GLY A 41 -23.43 -1.72 -16.35
CA GLY A 41 -24.84 -2.08 -16.42
C GLY A 41 -25.68 -1.78 -15.17
N LYS A 42 -25.11 -1.13 -14.14
CA LYS A 42 -25.82 -0.68 -12.94
C LYS A 42 -26.50 0.69 -13.13
N PHE A 43 -27.20 1.15 -12.09
CA PHE A 43 -28.00 2.39 -12.12
C PHE A 43 -27.18 3.66 -12.44
N LEU A 44 -25.94 3.72 -11.98
CA LEU A 44 -25.01 4.83 -12.29
C LEU A 44 -23.96 4.37 -13.31
N PRO A 45 -23.44 5.27 -14.15
CA PRO A 45 -22.31 4.95 -15.02
C PRO A 45 -21.10 4.44 -14.21
N SER A 46 -20.46 3.37 -14.68
CA SER A 46 -19.33 2.73 -14.00
C SER A 46 -18.21 3.70 -13.66
N TRP A 47 -17.80 4.52 -14.63
CA TRP A 47 -16.75 5.53 -14.44
C TRP A 47 -17.08 6.53 -13.33
N LEU A 48 -18.36 6.86 -13.10
CA LEU A 48 -18.76 7.83 -12.08
C LEU A 48 -18.63 7.20 -10.69
N VAL A 49 -19.08 5.95 -10.52
CA VAL A 49 -18.96 5.21 -9.25
C VAL A 49 -17.49 5.04 -8.89
N VAL A 50 -16.67 4.63 -9.87
CA VAL A 50 -15.24 4.39 -9.67
C VAL A 50 -14.48 5.69 -9.43
N ALA A 51 -14.71 6.75 -10.21
CA ALA A 51 -14.05 8.04 -9.99
C ALA A 51 -14.40 8.63 -8.62
N PHE A 52 -15.67 8.53 -8.22
CA PHE A 52 -16.10 9.00 -6.90
C PHE A 52 -15.47 8.17 -5.77
N GLY A 53 -15.45 6.84 -5.90
CA GLY A 53 -14.77 5.96 -4.94
C GLY A 53 -13.29 6.28 -4.82
N PHE A 54 -12.58 6.41 -5.94
CA PHE A 54 -11.16 6.75 -6.00
C PHE A 54 -10.85 8.08 -5.29
N LEU A 55 -11.60 9.15 -5.60
CA LEU A 55 -11.40 10.44 -4.94
C LEU A 55 -11.77 10.41 -3.46
N CYS A 56 -12.80 9.66 -3.07
CA CYS A 56 -13.16 9.47 -1.67
C CYS A 56 -12.06 8.72 -0.91
N GLY A 57 -11.44 7.71 -1.52
CA GLY A 57 -10.33 6.95 -0.95
C GLY A 57 -9.12 7.82 -0.64
N GLY A 58 -8.64 8.56 -1.66
CA GLY A 58 -7.52 9.49 -1.47
C GLY A 58 -7.87 10.63 -0.51
N GLY A 59 -9.07 11.20 -0.61
CA GLY A 59 -9.54 12.23 0.31
C GLY A 59 -9.67 11.75 1.76
N PHE A 60 -10.08 10.50 1.96
CA PHE A 60 -10.16 9.88 3.28
C PHE A 60 -8.79 9.71 3.91
N LEU A 61 -7.79 9.19 3.18
CA LEU A 61 -6.44 9.12 3.71
C LEU A 61 -5.85 10.50 3.97
N ARG A 62 -6.08 11.47 3.07
CA ARG A 62 -5.66 12.85 3.31
C ARG A 62 -6.24 13.42 4.61
N LEU A 63 -7.49 13.08 4.92
CA LEU A 63 -8.13 13.48 6.17
C LEU A 63 -7.46 12.80 7.37
N ILE A 64 -7.16 11.51 7.27
CA ILE A 64 -6.44 10.76 8.30
C ILE A 64 -5.06 11.38 8.55
N ASP A 65 -4.26 11.62 7.51
CA ASP A 65 -2.92 12.19 7.62
C ASP A 65 -2.91 13.55 8.32
N LYS A 66 -3.95 14.35 8.06
CA LYS A 66 -4.11 15.65 8.70
C LYS A 66 -4.32 15.54 10.22
N PHE A 67 -4.85 14.44 10.72
CA PHE A 67 -5.16 14.26 12.15
C PHE A 67 -4.19 13.34 12.87
N LEU A 68 -3.80 12.22 12.25
CA LEU A 68 -2.95 11.23 12.87
C LEU A 68 -1.49 11.71 12.91
N PRO A 69 -0.87 11.79 14.10
CA PRO A 69 0.53 12.18 14.21
C PRO A 69 1.42 11.11 13.59
N HIS A 70 2.10 11.43 12.51
CA HIS A 70 2.97 10.49 11.82
C HIS A 70 4.20 11.19 11.24
N LEU A 71 5.19 10.39 10.91
CA LEU A 71 6.42 10.85 10.31
C LEU A 71 6.80 9.94 9.16
N HIS A 72 6.83 10.52 7.97
CA HIS A 72 7.32 9.90 6.75
C HIS A 72 8.72 9.31 6.94
N LEU A 73 8.94 8.14 6.34
CA LEU A 73 10.19 7.40 6.45
C LEU A 73 11.38 8.29 6.06
N ASN A 74 12.42 8.38 6.90
CA ASN A 74 13.61 9.23 6.67
C ASN A 74 13.38 10.76 6.58
N PHE A 75 12.19 11.27 6.89
CA PHE A 75 11.94 12.71 7.00
C PHE A 75 12.45 13.26 8.35
N PRO A 76 12.90 14.53 8.45
CA PRO A 76 13.26 15.13 9.74
C PRO A 76 12.02 15.34 10.61
N ILE A 77 12.18 15.35 11.94
CA ILE A 77 11.05 15.54 12.88
C ILE A 77 10.32 16.89 12.67
N SER A 78 11.01 17.88 12.11
CA SER A 78 10.40 19.17 11.73
C SER A 78 9.34 19.06 10.64
N GLU A 79 9.37 17.98 9.86
CA GLU A 79 8.41 17.66 8.80
C GLU A 79 7.37 16.62 9.26
N ALA A 80 7.22 16.39 10.58
CA ALA A 80 6.15 15.52 11.09
C ALA A 80 4.77 16.11 10.81
N GLU A 81 3.84 15.28 10.38
CA GLU A 81 2.46 15.64 10.05
C GLU A 81 1.47 15.25 11.16
N GLY A 82 0.23 15.71 11.02
CA GLY A 82 -0.84 15.49 12.00
C GLY A 82 -0.77 16.38 13.24
N ILE A 83 -1.45 15.95 14.30
CA ILE A 83 -1.47 16.68 15.58
C ILE A 83 -0.07 16.65 16.22
N LYS A 84 0.44 17.79 16.70
CA LYS A 84 1.74 17.80 17.38
C LYS A 84 1.70 16.97 18.65
N THR A 85 2.58 15.97 18.75
CA THR A 85 2.73 15.11 19.93
C THR A 85 4.18 15.06 20.42
N LYS A 86 4.38 14.50 21.61
CA LYS A 86 5.71 14.21 22.18
C LYS A 86 6.16 12.76 21.92
N LEU A 87 5.51 12.08 20.97
CA LEU A 87 5.84 10.69 20.66
C LEU A 87 7.27 10.59 20.09
N PRO A 88 8.00 9.51 20.40
CA PRO A 88 9.32 9.32 19.84
C PRO A 88 9.21 9.10 18.32
N ARG A 89 10.26 9.49 17.60
CA ARG A 89 10.38 9.34 16.14
C ARG A 89 10.00 7.94 15.66
N SER A 90 10.48 6.90 16.34
CA SER A 90 10.20 5.50 16.03
C SER A 90 8.70 5.17 16.08
N THR A 91 7.96 5.74 17.03
CA THR A 91 6.50 5.55 17.11
C THR A 91 5.79 6.28 15.98
N LEU A 92 6.19 7.51 15.64
CA LEU A 92 5.60 8.25 14.52
C LEU A 92 5.82 7.55 13.18
N MET A 93 7.01 6.94 12.98
CA MET A 93 7.29 6.14 11.79
C MET A 93 6.42 4.87 11.77
N VAL A 94 6.37 4.10 12.87
CA VAL A 94 5.54 2.89 12.95
C VAL A 94 4.05 3.21 12.72
N LEU A 95 3.56 4.34 13.24
CA LEU A 95 2.19 4.81 12.98
C LEU A 95 1.98 5.11 11.50
N ALA A 96 2.92 5.82 10.84
CA ALA A 96 2.86 6.06 9.40
C ALA A 96 2.66 4.74 8.65
N ILE A 97 3.60 3.80 8.79
CA ILE A 97 3.57 2.51 8.07
C ILE A 97 2.31 1.70 8.39
N THR A 98 1.83 1.75 9.64
CA THR A 98 0.57 1.07 9.99
C THR A 98 -0.61 1.63 9.19
N MET A 99 -0.65 2.93 8.91
CA MET A 99 -1.70 3.53 8.08
C MET A 99 -1.58 3.10 6.61
N HIS A 100 -0.35 2.98 6.10
CA HIS A 100 -0.06 2.53 4.73
C HIS A 100 -0.49 1.09 4.46
N ASN A 101 -0.29 0.25 5.46
CA ASN A 101 -0.59 -1.17 5.36
C ASN A 101 -2.10 -1.48 5.46
N ILE A 102 -2.93 -0.52 5.88
CA ILE A 102 -4.39 -0.71 5.93
C ILE A 102 -4.99 -0.82 4.52
N PRO A 103 -4.77 0.13 3.57
CA PRO A 103 -5.20 -0.01 2.19
C PRO A 103 -4.77 -1.33 1.52
N GLU A 104 -3.53 -1.76 1.74
CA GLU A 104 -2.99 -3.00 1.17
C GLU A 104 -3.71 -4.23 1.69
N GLY A 105 -3.86 -4.33 3.02
CA GLY A 105 -4.62 -5.41 3.62
C GLY A 105 -6.07 -5.42 3.14
N LEU A 106 -6.74 -4.26 3.12
CA LEU A 106 -8.10 -4.14 2.60
C LEU A 106 -8.20 -4.59 1.15
N ALA A 107 -7.26 -4.21 0.28
CA ALA A 107 -7.23 -4.59 -1.12
C ALA A 107 -7.17 -6.11 -1.30
N VAL A 108 -6.25 -6.79 -0.61
CA VAL A 108 -6.13 -8.25 -0.62
C VAL A 108 -7.40 -8.91 -0.06
N GLY A 109 -7.91 -8.40 1.06
CA GLY A 109 -9.13 -8.88 1.69
C GLY A 109 -10.35 -8.81 0.79
N VAL A 110 -10.57 -7.66 0.15
CA VAL A 110 -11.69 -7.43 -0.74
C VAL A 110 -11.58 -8.32 -1.98
N ALA A 111 -10.39 -8.52 -2.55
CA ALA A 111 -10.20 -9.43 -3.68
C ALA A 111 -10.60 -10.87 -3.34
N PHE A 112 -10.11 -11.43 -2.22
CA PHE A 112 -10.52 -12.77 -1.77
C PHE A 112 -11.99 -12.82 -1.34
N GLY A 113 -12.51 -11.76 -0.73
CA GLY A 113 -13.92 -11.66 -0.36
C GLY A 113 -14.84 -11.69 -1.57
N ALA A 114 -14.47 -11.03 -2.67
CA ALA A 114 -15.23 -11.02 -3.92
C ALA A 114 -15.29 -12.42 -4.55
N VAL A 115 -14.18 -13.15 -4.52
CA VAL A 115 -14.14 -14.57 -4.94
C VAL A 115 -15.04 -15.42 -4.05
N GLY A 116 -14.94 -15.27 -2.72
CA GLY A 116 -15.76 -16.01 -1.76
C GLY A 116 -17.26 -15.70 -1.84
N ALA A 117 -17.61 -14.48 -2.27
CA ALA A 117 -18.99 -14.05 -2.48
C ALA A 117 -19.57 -14.43 -3.85
N GLY A 118 -18.76 -15.03 -4.74
CA GLY A 118 -19.21 -15.55 -6.03
C GLY A 118 -19.42 -14.50 -7.12
N PHE A 119 -18.69 -13.38 -7.07
CA PHE A 119 -18.73 -12.38 -8.15
C PHE A 119 -18.10 -12.95 -9.43
N PRO A 120 -18.80 -12.92 -10.58
CA PRO A 120 -18.27 -13.46 -11.84
C PRO A 120 -16.95 -12.82 -12.29
N GLU A 121 -16.75 -11.55 -11.96
CA GLU A 121 -15.58 -10.74 -12.35
C GLU A 121 -14.38 -11.02 -11.42
N ALA A 122 -14.59 -11.67 -10.28
CA ALA A 122 -13.53 -11.96 -9.32
C ALA A 122 -12.94 -13.36 -9.55
N SER A 123 -11.64 -13.43 -9.83
CA SER A 123 -10.93 -14.70 -10.01
C SER A 123 -10.04 -15.02 -8.81
N MET A 124 -9.98 -16.31 -8.43
CA MET A 124 -9.04 -16.79 -7.40
C MET A 124 -7.60 -16.45 -7.77
N ALA A 125 -7.27 -16.54 -9.06
CA ALA A 125 -5.93 -16.34 -9.54
C ALA A 125 -5.54 -14.85 -9.51
N GLY A 126 -6.45 -13.92 -9.82
CA GLY A 126 -6.24 -12.48 -9.64
C GLY A 126 -6.09 -12.08 -8.17
N ALA A 127 -6.88 -12.65 -7.26
CA ALA A 127 -6.73 -12.43 -5.82
C ALA A 127 -5.37 -12.92 -5.29
N VAL A 128 -4.89 -14.07 -5.77
CA VAL A 128 -3.56 -14.60 -5.46
C VAL A 128 -2.46 -13.73 -6.08
N ALA A 129 -2.63 -13.26 -7.31
CA ALA A 129 -1.69 -12.36 -7.97
C ALA A 129 -1.51 -11.06 -7.18
N LEU A 130 -2.62 -10.44 -6.74
CA LEU A 130 -2.59 -9.26 -5.88
C LEU A 130 -1.87 -9.54 -4.56
N ALA A 131 -2.19 -10.65 -3.88
CA ALA A 131 -1.54 -11.01 -2.63
C ALA A 131 -0.04 -11.26 -2.79
N ILE A 132 0.40 -11.87 -3.89
CA ILE A 132 1.82 -12.03 -4.21
C ILE A 132 2.47 -10.66 -4.49
N GLY A 133 1.81 -9.80 -5.25
CA GLY A 133 2.27 -8.44 -5.52
C GLY A 133 2.53 -7.66 -4.23
N ILE A 134 1.52 -7.58 -3.36
CA ILE A 134 1.62 -6.96 -2.03
C ILE A 134 2.72 -7.64 -1.21
N GLY A 135 2.75 -8.98 -1.15
CA GLY A 135 3.78 -9.69 -0.40
C GLY A 135 5.22 -9.39 -0.86
N ILE A 136 5.45 -9.25 -2.17
CA ILE A 136 6.78 -8.95 -2.72
C ILE A 136 7.20 -7.51 -2.39
N GLN A 137 6.28 -6.54 -2.47
CA GLN A 137 6.61 -5.14 -2.23
C GLN A 137 6.77 -4.79 -0.74
N ASN A 138 6.08 -5.51 0.16
CA ASN A 138 6.25 -5.34 1.60
C ASN A 138 7.68 -5.64 2.09
N PHE A 139 8.46 -6.42 1.32
CA PHE A 139 9.84 -6.70 1.67
C PHE A 139 10.73 -5.44 1.58
N PRO A 140 10.77 -4.72 0.43
CA PRO A 140 11.26 -3.34 0.36
C PRO A 140 10.81 -2.43 1.50
N GLU A 141 9.51 -2.35 1.76
CA GLU A 141 8.97 -1.42 2.75
C GLU A 141 9.41 -1.78 4.16
N GLY A 142 9.22 -3.04 4.58
CA GLY A 142 9.65 -3.53 5.90
C GLY A 142 11.15 -3.33 6.15
N LEU A 143 11.97 -3.41 5.10
CA LEU A 143 13.39 -3.05 5.19
C LEU A 143 13.60 -1.55 5.37
N ALA A 144 12.85 -0.71 4.65
CA ALA A 144 12.86 0.74 4.79
C ALA A 144 12.41 1.21 6.18
N VAL A 145 11.56 0.46 6.87
CA VAL A 145 11.21 0.67 8.29
C VAL A 145 12.36 0.27 9.21
N SER A 146 12.88 -0.93 8.99
CA SER A 146 13.79 -1.56 9.95
C SER A 146 15.17 -0.90 9.98
N VAL A 147 15.64 -0.36 8.85
CA VAL A 147 16.98 0.24 8.73
C VAL A 147 17.11 1.55 9.52
N PRO A 148 16.21 2.54 9.37
CA PRO A 148 16.24 3.77 10.17
C PRO A 148 16.09 3.49 11.66
N LEU A 149 15.18 2.58 12.07
CA LEU A 149 15.04 2.18 13.47
C LEU A 149 16.34 1.59 14.03
N ARG A 150 17.08 0.84 13.21
CA ARG A 150 18.38 0.31 13.60
C ARG A 150 19.45 1.40 13.73
N ARG A 151 19.44 2.40 12.85
CA ARG A 151 20.32 3.58 12.90
C ARG A 151 20.03 4.47 14.11
N ASP A 152 18.77 4.55 14.51
CA ASP A 152 18.30 5.26 15.71
C ASP A 152 18.66 4.53 17.02
N GLY A 153 19.42 3.44 16.95
CA GLY A 153 20.01 2.75 18.10
C GLY A 153 19.19 1.56 18.64
N LEU A 154 18.06 1.19 18.02
CA LEU A 154 17.33 -0.01 18.43
C LEU A 154 18.14 -1.28 18.14
N SER A 155 17.93 -2.33 18.96
CA SER A 155 18.57 -3.63 18.74
C SER A 155 18.10 -4.26 17.43
N ARG A 156 18.96 -5.07 16.77
CA ARG A 156 18.63 -5.77 15.51
C ARG A 156 17.29 -6.49 15.59
N HIS A 157 17.04 -7.22 16.67
CA HIS A 157 15.78 -7.93 16.88
C HIS A 157 14.60 -6.97 17.00
N ARG A 158 14.71 -5.88 17.77
CA ARG A 158 13.62 -4.92 17.91
C ARG A 158 13.30 -4.21 16.58
N SER A 159 14.31 -3.77 15.85
CA SER A 159 14.12 -3.13 14.54
C SER A 159 13.43 -4.07 13.55
N PHE A 160 13.88 -5.33 13.50
CA PHE A 160 13.25 -6.35 12.65
C PHE A 160 11.80 -6.64 13.06
N MET A 161 11.54 -6.88 14.35
CA MET A 161 10.19 -7.17 14.83
C MET A 161 9.24 -6.00 14.61
N LEU A 162 9.69 -4.74 14.78
CA LEU A 162 8.86 -3.58 14.50
C LEU A 162 8.49 -3.46 13.02
N GLY A 163 9.42 -3.78 12.10
CA GLY A 163 9.13 -3.86 10.67
C GLY A 163 8.15 -4.99 10.32
N GLN A 164 8.19 -6.14 11.02
CA GLN A 164 7.21 -7.20 10.81
C GLN A 164 5.85 -6.88 11.42
N PHE A 165 5.83 -6.26 12.60
CA PHE A 165 4.59 -5.91 13.29
C PHE A 165 3.82 -4.80 12.58
N SER A 166 4.49 -3.90 11.86
CA SER A 166 3.77 -2.95 11.01
C SER A 166 2.98 -3.65 9.90
N GLY A 167 3.44 -4.79 9.39
CA GLY A 167 2.70 -5.64 8.44
C GLY A 167 1.53 -6.43 9.04
N LEU A 168 1.44 -6.58 10.37
CA LEU A 168 0.36 -7.36 10.99
C LEU A 168 -1.03 -6.71 10.78
N VAL A 169 -1.06 -5.40 10.61
CA VAL A 169 -2.30 -4.66 10.34
C VAL A 169 -2.93 -5.10 9.01
N GLU A 170 -2.13 -5.54 8.04
CA GLU A 170 -2.63 -6.03 6.74
C GLU A 170 -3.51 -7.26 6.91
N VAL A 171 -3.16 -8.16 7.83
CA VAL A 171 -3.95 -9.36 8.11
C VAL A 171 -5.31 -8.97 8.71
N VAL A 172 -5.31 -8.05 9.66
CA VAL A 172 -6.54 -7.55 10.29
C VAL A 172 -7.40 -6.82 9.27
N ALA A 173 -6.80 -5.93 8.50
CA ALA A 173 -7.45 -5.18 7.43
C ALA A 173 -7.96 -6.11 6.31
N GLY A 174 -7.24 -7.19 5.99
CA GLY A 174 -7.65 -8.18 5.00
C GLY A 174 -8.84 -9.00 5.45
N VAL A 175 -8.87 -9.45 6.71
CA VAL A 175 -10.06 -10.10 7.27
C VAL A 175 -11.25 -9.14 7.28
N ALA A 176 -11.04 -7.88 7.68
CA ALA A 176 -12.09 -6.86 7.66
C ALA A 176 -12.58 -6.57 6.23
N GLY A 177 -11.67 -6.47 5.26
CA GLY A 177 -11.97 -6.26 3.84
C GLY A 177 -12.78 -7.42 3.26
N ALA A 178 -12.38 -8.66 3.54
CA ALA A 178 -13.12 -9.84 3.12
C ALA A 178 -14.53 -9.88 3.73
N ALA A 179 -14.66 -9.59 5.03
CA ALA A 179 -15.95 -9.53 5.71
C ALA A 179 -16.85 -8.42 5.14
N LEU A 180 -16.27 -7.26 4.79
CA LEU A 180 -17.00 -6.13 4.22
C LEU A 180 -17.68 -6.50 2.91
N VAL A 181 -17.07 -7.37 2.09
CA VAL A 181 -17.67 -7.83 0.82
C VAL A 181 -19.03 -8.50 1.04
N PHE A 182 -19.16 -9.34 2.06
CA PHE A 182 -20.42 -10.05 2.35
C PHE A 182 -21.52 -9.13 2.87
N ILE A 183 -21.15 -8.00 3.49
CA ILE A 183 -22.10 -7.04 4.06
C ILE A 183 -22.48 -5.97 3.03
N ALA A 184 -21.60 -5.72 2.06
CA ALA A 184 -21.62 -4.50 1.26
C ALA A 184 -21.54 -4.76 -0.26
N GLN A 185 -22.04 -5.91 -0.74
CA GLN A 185 -22.05 -6.29 -2.17
C GLN A 185 -22.49 -5.17 -3.13
N PRO A 186 -23.55 -4.37 -2.86
CA PRO A 186 -23.96 -3.31 -3.77
C PRO A 186 -22.93 -2.18 -3.94
N ILE A 187 -22.10 -1.94 -2.91
CA ILE A 187 -21.09 -0.87 -2.90
C ILE A 187 -19.68 -1.40 -3.17
N LEU A 188 -19.52 -2.69 -3.46
CA LEU A 188 -18.22 -3.31 -3.71
C LEU A 188 -17.37 -2.60 -4.79
N PRO A 189 -17.93 -2.18 -5.94
CA PRO A 189 -17.16 -1.41 -6.93
C PRO A 189 -16.63 -0.09 -6.36
N PHE A 190 -17.44 0.58 -5.55
CA PHE A 190 -17.03 1.79 -4.86
C PHE A 190 -15.92 1.49 -3.83
N SER A 191 -16.02 0.39 -3.08
CA SER A 191 -15.00 -0.02 -2.10
C SER A 191 -13.65 -0.37 -2.74
N LEU A 192 -13.64 -1.06 -3.88
CA LEU A 192 -12.43 -1.34 -4.65
C LEU A 192 -11.78 -0.06 -5.16
N ALA A 193 -12.58 0.84 -5.74
CA ALA A 193 -12.08 2.14 -6.20
C ALA A 193 -11.57 3.01 -5.06
N PHE A 194 -12.24 2.97 -3.90
CA PHE A 194 -11.79 3.63 -2.68
C PHE A 194 -10.43 3.10 -2.21
N ALA A 195 -10.23 1.79 -2.18
CA ALA A 195 -8.95 1.18 -1.82
C ALA A 195 -7.84 1.61 -2.80
N ALA A 196 -8.11 1.63 -4.11
CA ALA A 196 -7.17 2.11 -5.11
C ALA A 196 -6.81 3.59 -4.93
N GLY A 197 -7.80 4.43 -4.64
CA GLY A 197 -7.59 5.85 -4.37
C GLY A 197 -6.72 6.10 -3.15
N ALA A 198 -6.98 5.36 -2.07
CA ALA A 198 -6.14 5.37 -0.87
C ALA A 198 -4.71 4.92 -1.20
N MET A 199 -4.53 3.81 -1.92
CA MET A 199 -3.20 3.28 -2.28
C MET A 199 -2.41 4.27 -3.17
N ILE A 200 -3.02 4.87 -4.18
CA ILE A 200 -2.35 5.86 -5.03
C ILE A 200 -1.94 7.11 -4.24
N PHE A 201 -2.80 7.56 -3.33
CA PHE A 201 -2.47 8.70 -2.46
C PHE A 201 -1.19 8.43 -1.67
N VAL A 202 -1.07 7.27 -1.04
CA VAL A 202 0.15 6.83 -0.31
C VAL A 202 1.38 6.80 -1.20
N VAL A 203 1.25 6.21 -2.41
CA VAL A 203 2.40 6.10 -3.32
C VAL A 203 2.94 7.46 -3.71
N VAL A 204 2.04 8.41 -4.00
CA VAL A 204 2.41 9.75 -4.48
C VAL A 204 2.90 10.65 -3.35
N GLU A 205 2.25 10.60 -2.19
CA GLU A 205 2.59 11.45 -1.04
C GLU A 205 3.86 10.99 -0.33
N GLU A 206 4.11 9.68 -0.28
CA GLU A 206 5.18 9.12 0.54
C GLU A 206 6.20 8.29 -0.24
N VAL A 207 5.77 7.22 -0.90
CA VAL A 207 6.69 6.19 -1.40
C VAL A 207 7.61 6.73 -2.51
N ILE A 208 7.05 7.47 -3.48
CA ILE A 208 7.82 8.08 -4.56
C ILE A 208 8.76 9.18 -4.00
N PRO A 209 8.29 10.17 -3.23
CA PRO A 209 9.18 11.17 -2.64
C PRO A 209 10.31 10.56 -1.82
N GLU A 210 10.02 9.53 -1.03
CA GLU A 210 11.02 8.88 -0.18
C GLU A 210 12.06 8.09 -0.99
N ALA A 211 11.62 7.38 -2.04
CA ALA A 211 12.54 6.69 -2.95
C ALA A 211 13.50 7.67 -3.66
N GLN A 212 13.07 8.90 -3.90
CA GLN A 212 13.90 9.91 -4.60
C GLN A 212 14.76 10.74 -3.66
N ARG A 213 14.48 10.74 -2.35
CA ARG A 213 15.14 11.63 -1.37
C ARG A 213 16.64 11.35 -1.18
N GLY A 214 17.10 10.15 -1.50
CA GLY A 214 18.52 9.78 -1.45
C GLY A 214 19.36 10.30 -2.62
N GLY A 215 18.78 11.06 -3.55
CA GLY A 215 19.46 11.60 -4.74
C GLY A 215 19.66 10.57 -5.86
N ASN A 216 19.08 9.38 -5.74
CA ASN A 216 19.18 8.30 -6.74
C ASN A 216 17.93 8.23 -7.63
N THR A 217 17.41 9.36 -8.09
CA THR A 217 16.12 9.47 -8.81
C THR A 217 16.02 8.54 -10.01
N ASP A 218 17.06 8.43 -10.83
CA ASP A 218 17.06 7.52 -11.99
C ASP A 218 16.90 6.05 -11.55
N THR A 219 17.59 5.67 -10.46
CA THR A 219 17.54 4.30 -9.94
C THR A 219 16.18 4.00 -9.32
N ALA A 220 15.60 4.94 -8.56
CA ALA A 220 14.25 4.82 -8.03
C ALA A 220 13.22 4.68 -9.16
N THR A 221 13.35 5.49 -10.21
CA THR A 221 12.47 5.47 -11.39
C THR A 221 12.53 4.14 -12.13
N PHE A 222 13.73 3.61 -12.37
CA PHE A 222 13.88 2.26 -12.94
C PHE A 222 13.30 1.18 -12.02
N GLY A 223 13.48 1.32 -10.70
CA GLY A 223 12.81 0.49 -9.71
C GLY A 223 11.29 0.47 -9.92
N THR A 224 10.67 1.65 -10.01
CA THR A 224 9.23 1.81 -10.26
C THR A 224 8.79 1.16 -11.56
N MET A 225 9.52 1.35 -12.66
CA MET A 225 9.20 0.69 -13.92
C MET A 225 9.24 -0.84 -13.81
N ILE A 226 10.25 -1.38 -13.11
CA ILE A 226 10.39 -2.82 -12.91
C ILE A 226 9.25 -3.34 -12.04
N GLY A 227 8.96 -2.70 -10.90
CA GLY A 227 7.88 -3.10 -9.99
C GLY A 227 6.52 -3.07 -10.67
N PHE A 228 6.25 -1.99 -11.42
CA PHE A 228 5.02 -1.87 -12.22
C PHE A 228 4.91 -3.00 -13.25
N THR A 229 5.99 -3.29 -13.97
CA THR A 229 6.00 -4.35 -14.99
C THR A 229 5.80 -5.72 -14.37
N VAL A 230 6.45 -6.01 -13.24
CA VAL A 230 6.29 -7.28 -12.52
C VAL A 230 4.86 -7.45 -12.06
N MET A 231 4.25 -6.44 -11.45
CA MET A 231 2.86 -6.53 -11.00
C MET A 231 1.88 -6.63 -12.17
N MET A 232 2.08 -5.87 -13.24
CA MET A 232 1.30 -6.00 -14.48
C MET A 232 1.38 -7.43 -15.04
N MET A 233 2.58 -8.03 -15.07
CA MET A 233 2.75 -9.41 -15.52
C MET A 233 2.07 -10.41 -14.57
N LEU A 234 2.17 -10.20 -13.25
CA LEU A 234 1.50 -11.06 -12.27
C LEU A 234 -0.01 -11.04 -12.46
N ASP A 235 -0.59 -9.85 -12.64
CA ASP A 235 -2.03 -9.69 -12.84
C ASP A 235 -2.46 -10.32 -14.19
N VAL A 236 -1.92 -9.82 -15.31
CA VAL A 236 -2.32 -10.23 -16.66
C VAL A 236 -2.01 -11.70 -16.97
N ALA A 237 -0.93 -12.27 -16.43
CA ALA A 237 -0.56 -13.66 -16.70
C ALA A 237 -1.25 -14.67 -15.79
N LEU A 238 -1.68 -14.26 -14.59
CA LEU A 238 -2.30 -15.18 -13.63
C LEU A 238 -3.83 -15.03 -13.57
N GLY A 239 -4.41 -13.88 -13.89
CA GLY A 239 -5.85 -13.65 -13.78
C GLY A 239 -6.42 -12.83 -14.91
#